data_AF-A0A2N7HST4-F1
#
_entry.id   AF-A0A2N7HST4-F1
#
_cell.length_a   1.000
_cell.length_b   1.000
_cell.length_c   1.000
_cell.angle_alpha   90.00
_cell.angle_beta   90.00
_cell.angle_gamma   90.00
#
_symmetry.space_group_name_H-M   'P 1'
#
loop_
_entity.id
_entity.type
_entity.pdbx_description
1 polymer ?
#
loop_
_entity_poly.entity_id
_entity_poly.type
_entity_poly.pdbx_seq_one_letter_code
_entity_poly.pdbx_strand_id
1 'polypeptide(L)'
;MNINNLSIKSKIAIPLLVIVIVFSTVTVLNVIRSNAQAAINNELNNVVQPVLDNLEDGYRDIYQIIASAQGLLLAKDQAAIDYQKFEFKDNAYKAVPRFESVETLYRAGVLDPSSRGELSKLVNAMSKWVALHEPMFADPANAHQYNIDYSPALDAEFAIIRKQLRDIRTLIELKQKELRQQAGDSIESSKLIIEVGMAVAVFAALFAMWLSNRFIVQPIQNVEKAMNEIASGDGDLSQRMKVEGNDEIARLSSAFNKFVGKIHVTVEQVIFTSNAVRAEMENIKSLTKSVAEFSSNQQRESEVVAAAVHEMQATSEVVSGNALDAATASNVANHEVESADTTLGLTVTSIERLAQDIENAGGVVQELDTDVKNIASILGVIKGIAEQTNLLALNAAIEAARAGEQGRGFAVVADEVRALASKTQDSTGEIEAMIERLEVGAKHAVGVMSESKISGEKTIIQAGTAASSLSEIRNSIGKMNDMNTQIATAASQQSQVSEEVNKNVQRIAESTMQMVEMASSAENACMALAEQCEALDSLVSQFEV
;
A
#
# COMPACT_ATOMS: atom_id res chain seq x y z
N MET A 1 -49.44 0.99 -24.29
CA MET A 1 -48.58 0.55 -23.17
C MET A 1 -47.32 -0.02 -23.79
N ASN A 2 -46.13 0.55 -23.51
CA ASN A 2 -44.90 0.06 -24.13
C ASN A 2 -44.54 -1.30 -23.53
N ILE A 3 -44.38 -2.34 -24.36
CA ILE A 3 -44.06 -3.71 -23.93
C ILE A 3 -42.78 -3.75 -23.09
N ASN A 4 -41.86 -2.81 -23.33
CA ASN A 4 -40.60 -2.68 -22.59
C ASN A 4 -40.77 -2.31 -21.11
N ASN A 5 -41.94 -1.81 -20.70
CA ASN A 5 -42.20 -1.44 -19.30
C ASN A 5 -42.98 -2.51 -18.52
N LEU A 6 -43.34 -3.61 -19.17
CA LEU A 6 -43.96 -4.75 -18.50
C LEU A 6 -42.88 -5.61 -17.85
N SER A 7 -43.13 -6.07 -16.62
CA SER A 7 -42.27 -7.07 -15.98
C SER A 7 -42.19 -8.34 -16.82
N ILE A 8 -41.10 -9.10 -16.69
CA ILE A 8 -40.92 -10.40 -17.33
C ILE A 8 -42.13 -11.31 -17.04
N LYS A 9 -42.62 -11.29 -15.79
CA LYS A 9 -43.84 -12.01 -15.39
C LYS A 9 -45.04 -11.62 -16.25
N SER A 10 -45.27 -10.32 -16.46
CA SER A 10 -46.40 -9.84 -17.27
C SER A 10 -46.22 -10.13 -18.76
N LYS A 11 -44.99 -10.02 -19.28
CA LYS A 11 -44.65 -10.36 -20.67
C LYS A 11 -44.94 -11.83 -21.00
N ILE A 12 -44.81 -12.73 -20.02
CA ILE A 12 -45.13 -14.17 -20.16
C ILE A 12 -46.61 -14.45 -19.85
N ALA A 13 -47.14 -13.89 -18.77
CA ALA A 13 -48.48 -14.21 -18.28
C ALA A 13 -49.60 -13.70 -19.19
N ILE A 14 -49.45 -12.51 -19.80
CA ILE A 14 -50.50 -11.92 -20.65
C ILE A 14 -50.77 -12.80 -21.88
N PRO A 15 -49.77 -13.20 -22.70
CA PRO A 15 -50.01 -14.08 -23.84
C PRO A 15 -50.55 -15.46 -23.44
N LEU A 16 -50.05 -16.04 -22.34
CA LEU A 16 -50.55 -17.31 -21.81
C LEU A 16 -52.03 -17.23 -21.41
N LEU A 17 -52.42 -16.16 -20.73
CA LEU A 17 -53.79 -15.94 -20.31
C LEU A 17 -54.74 -15.74 -21.50
N VAL A 18 -54.28 -15.07 -22.57
CA VAL A 18 -55.03 -14.97 -23.84
C VAL A 18 -55.26 -16.36 -24.46
N ILE A 19 -54.23 -17.22 -24.51
CA ILE A 19 -54.35 -18.58 -25.04
C ILE A 19 -55.36 -19.40 -24.22
N VAL A 20 -55.29 -19.32 -22.88
CA VAL A 20 -56.21 -20.03 -21.98
C VAL A 20 -57.65 -19.55 -22.16
N ILE A 21 -57.88 -18.23 -22.31
CA ILE A 21 -59.21 -17.68 -22.57
C ILE A 21 -59.75 -18.19 -23.89
N VAL A 22 -58.98 -18.10 -24.99
CA VAL A 22 -59.40 -18.58 -26.32
C VAL A 22 -59.78 -20.06 -26.26
N PHE A 23 -58.93 -20.90 -25.66
CA PHE A 23 -59.19 -22.33 -25.54
C PHE A 23 -60.44 -22.63 -24.70
N SER A 24 -60.62 -21.92 -23.59
CA SER A 24 -61.80 -22.08 -22.72
C SER A 24 -63.08 -21.67 -23.43
N THR A 25 -63.07 -20.53 -24.14
CA THR A 25 -64.23 -20.04 -24.90
C THR A 25 -64.62 -21.01 -26.02
N VAL A 26 -63.65 -21.50 -26.79
CA VAL A 26 -63.88 -22.48 -27.87
C VAL A 26 -64.47 -23.77 -27.31
N THR A 27 -63.93 -24.26 -26.19
CA THR A 27 -64.41 -25.48 -25.52
C THR A 27 -65.85 -25.32 -25.05
N VAL A 28 -66.18 -24.23 -24.36
CA VAL A 28 -67.54 -23.96 -23.86
C VAL A 28 -68.55 -23.87 -25.01
N LEU A 29 -68.22 -23.13 -26.08
CA LEU A 29 -69.09 -23.01 -27.25
C LEU A 29 -69.33 -24.36 -27.94
N ASN A 30 -68.29 -25.19 -28.04
CA ASN A 30 -68.39 -26.52 -28.62
C ASN A 30 -69.29 -27.45 -27.77
N VAL A 31 -69.12 -27.45 -26.45
CA VAL A 31 -69.98 -28.23 -25.53
C VAL A 31 -71.45 -27.83 -25.65
N ILE A 32 -71.75 -26.53 -25.71
CA ILE A 32 -73.13 -26.04 -25.87
C ILE A 32 -73.73 -26.56 -27.19
N ARG A 33 -72.99 -26.48 -28.29
CA ARG A 33 -73.44 -26.96 -29.61
C ARG A 33 -73.61 -28.49 -29.65
N SER A 34 -72.66 -29.22 -29.05
CA SER A 34 -72.72 -30.68 -28.93
C SER A 34 -73.94 -31.13 -28.12
N ASN A 35 -74.27 -30.44 -27.04
CA ASN A 35 -75.45 -30.76 -26.23
C ASN A 35 -76.76 -30.49 -27.00
N ALA A 36 -76.84 -29.37 -27.73
CA ALA A 36 -77.98 -29.07 -28.58
C ALA A 36 -78.14 -30.11 -29.71
N GLN A 37 -77.04 -30.55 -30.30
CA GLN A 37 -77.04 -31.61 -31.31
C GLN A 37 -77.49 -32.96 -30.72
N ALA A 38 -77.03 -33.31 -29.52
CA ALA A 38 -77.44 -34.53 -28.84
C ALA A 38 -78.96 -34.57 -28.58
N ALA A 39 -79.55 -33.41 -28.23
CA ALA A 39 -81.00 -33.28 -28.05
C ALA A 39 -81.77 -33.54 -29.36
N ILE A 40 -81.35 -32.95 -30.48
CA ILE A 40 -81.96 -33.16 -31.81
C ILE A 40 -81.87 -34.63 -32.22
N ASN A 41 -80.70 -35.27 -32.03
CA ASN A 41 -80.52 -36.68 -32.36
C ASN A 41 -81.41 -37.60 -31.50
N ASN A 42 -81.58 -37.27 -30.21
CA ASN A 42 -82.46 -38.01 -29.31
C ASN A 42 -83.93 -37.89 -29.77
N GLU A 43 -84.38 -36.68 -30.14
CA GLU A 43 -85.73 -36.43 -30.67
C GLU A 43 -85.96 -37.19 -31.99
N LEU A 44 -84.98 -37.19 -32.90
CA LEU A 44 -85.07 -37.93 -34.16
C LEU A 44 -85.21 -39.44 -33.97
N ASN A 45 -84.34 -40.04 -33.15
CA ASN A 45 -84.20 -41.50 -33.05
C ASN A 45 -85.20 -42.12 -32.07
N ASN A 46 -85.53 -41.44 -30.97
CA ASN A 46 -86.34 -42.01 -29.89
C ASN A 46 -87.79 -41.51 -29.90
N VAL A 47 -88.11 -40.46 -30.67
CA VAL A 47 -89.47 -39.90 -30.75
C VAL A 47 -90.02 -40.02 -32.17
N VAL A 48 -89.31 -39.49 -33.19
CA VAL A 48 -89.82 -39.45 -34.57
C VAL A 48 -89.78 -40.81 -35.27
N GLN A 49 -88.64 -41.50 -35.25
CA GLN A 49 -88.46 -42.76 -35.97
C GLN A 49 -89.42 -43.87 -35.52
N PRO A 50 -89.65 -44.12 -34.21
CA PRO A 50 -90.56 -45.18 -33.77
C PRO A 50 -92.02 -44.95 -34.22
N VAL A 51 -92.43 -43.68 -34.38
CA VAL A 51 -93.78 -43.34 -34.86
C VAL A 51 -93.91 -43.56 -36.37
N LEU A 52 -92.88 -43.23 -37.14
CA LEU A 52 -92.83 -43.56 -38.57
C LEU A 52 -92.90 -45.08 -38.78
N ASP A 53 -92.13 -45.83 -38.01
CA ASP A 53 -92.13 -47.30 -38.05
C ASP A 53 -93.53 -47.85 -37.71
N ASN A 54 -94.19 -47.32 -36.65
CA ASN A 54 -95.56 -47.69 -36.29
C ASN A 54 -96.58 -47.34 -37.39
N LEU A 55 -96.44 -46.20 -38.07
CA LEU A 55 -97.34 -45.83 -39.18
C LEU A 55 -97.17 -46.79 -40.38
N GLU A 56 -95.94 -47.18 -40.69
CA GLU A 56 -95.64 -48.16 -41.74
C GLU A 56 -96.18 -49.55 -41.39
N ASP A 57 -95.99 -49.97 -40.15
CA ASP A 57 -96.55 -51.20 -39.61
C ASP A 57 -98.09 -51.19 -39.60
N GLY A 58 -98.71 -50.08 -39.20
CA GLY A 58 -100.18 -49.91 -39.23
C GLY A 58 -100.73 -49.89 -40.65
N TYR A 59 -99.98 -49.32 -41.60
CA TYR A 59 -100.33 -49.41 -43.02
C TYR A 59 -100.30 -50.85 -43.53
N ARG A 60 -99.28 -51.64 -43.13
CA ARG A 60 -99.20 -53.07 -43.43
C ARG A 60 -100.40 -53.82 -42.84
N ASP A 61 -100.78 -53.54 -41.59
CA ASP A 61 -101.91 -54.18 -40.93
C ASP A 61 -103.22 -53.96 -41.70
N ILE A 62 -103.44 -52.76 -42.28
CA ILE A 62 -104.62 -52.50 -43.11
C ILE A 62 -104.70 -53.50 -44.27
N TYR A 63 -103.60 -53.75 -44.98
CA TYR A 63 -103.62 -54.73 -46.07
C TYR A 63 -103.75 -56.16 -45.58
N GLN A 64 -103.24 -56.50 -44.40
CA GLN A 64 -103.47 -57.82 -43.79
C GLN A 64 -104.95 -58.01 -43.41
N ILE A 65 -105.62 -56.94 -42.95
CA ILE A 65 -107.07 -56.94 -42.71
C ILE A 65 -107.86 -57.12 -44.02
N ILE A 66 -107.49 -56.40 -45.09
CA ILE A 66 -108.12 -56.60 -46.41
C ILE A 66 -107.88 -58.02 -46.92
N ALA A 67 -106.65 -58.53 -46.81
CA ALA A 67 -106.28 -59.87 -47.26
C ALA A 67 -107.04 -60.95 -46.48
N SER A 68 -107.19 -60.79 -45.16
CA SER A 68 -107.98 -61.71 -44.34
C SER A 68 -109.48 -61.63 -44.62
N ALA A 69 -110.00 -60.44 -44.94
CA ALA A 69 -111.38 -60.26 -45.36
C ALA A 69 -111.64 -61.00 -46.69
N GLN A 70 -110.77 -60.81 -47.68
CA GLN A 70 -110.84 -61.53 -48.95
C GLN A 70 -110.62 -63.04 -48.78
N GLY A 71 -109.68 -63.43 -47.92
CA GLY A 71 -109.40 -64.83 -47.58
C GLY A 71 -110.61 -65.51 -46.94
N LEU A 72 -111.34 -64.81 -46.07
CA LEU A 72 -112.58 -65.31 -45.45
C LEU A 72 -113.65 -65.60 -46.51
N LEU A 73 -113.82 -64.70 -47.49
CA LEU A 73 -114.75 -64.87 -48.61
C LEU A 73 -114.38 -66.03 -49.55
N LEU A 74 -113.12 -66.50 -49.51
CA LEU A 74 -112.64 -67.60 -50.34
C LEU A 74 -112.46 -68.91 -49.56
N ALA A 75 -112.68 -68.89 -48.24
CA ALA A 75 -112.45 -70.03 -47.37
C ALA A 75 -113.46 -71.16 -47.67
N LYS A 76 -112.95 -72.39 -47.78
CA LYS A 76 -113.75 -73.59 -48.12
C LYS A 76 -113.93 -74.55 -46.95
N ASP A 77 -113.21 -74.35 -45.86
CA ASP A 77 -113.25 -75.18 -44.66
C ASP A 77 -113.12 -74.33 -43.39
N GLN A 78 -113.42 -74.95 -42.24
CA GLN A 78 -113.43 -74.27 -40.95
C GLN A 78 -112.02 -73.80 -40.51
N ALA A 79 -110.97 -74.53 -40.88
CA ALA A 79 -109.59 -74.17 -40.50
C ALA A 79 -109.14 -72.88 -41.21
N ALA A 80 -109.50 -72.72 -42.48
CA ALA A 80 -109.28 -71.49 -43.23
C ALA A 80 -110.07 -70.31 -42.64
N ILE A 81 -111.33 -70.52 -42.24
CA ILE A 81 -112.14 -69.49 -41.57
C ILE A 81 -111.48 -69.05 -40.25
N ASP A 82 -111.04 -70.00 -39.42
CA ASP A 82 -110.43 -69.70 -38.12
C ASP A 82 -109.09 -68.96 -38.28
N TYR A 83 -108.27 -69.34 -39.27
CA TYR A 83 -107.03 -68.62 -39.61
C TYR A 83 -107.29 -67.17 -40.00
N GLN A 84 -108.27 -66.92 -40.89
CA GLN A 84 -108.57 -65.55 -41.32
C GLN A 84 -109.20 -64.71 -40.21
N LYS A 85 -109.98 -65.31 -39.31
CA LYS A 85 -110.48 -64.64 -38.11
C LYS A 85 -109.35 -64.28 -37.14
N PHE A 86 -108.33 -65.14 -37.01
CA PHE A 86 -107.15 -64.85 -36.22
C PHE A 86 -106.35 -63.69 -36.83
N GLU A 87 -106.00 -63.78 -38.11
CA GLU A 87 -105.27 -62.72 -38.83
C GLU A 87 -105.99 -61.38 -38.78
N PHE A 88 -107.31 -61.38 -38.98
CA PHE A 88 -108.11 -60.16 -38.83
C PHE A 88 -107.97 -59.57 -37.42
N LYS A 89 -108.18 -60.37 -36.37
CA LYS A 89 -108.07 -59.88 -34.99
C LYS A 89 -106.66 -59.39 -34.66
N ASP A 90 -105.64 -60.14 -35.03
CA ASP A 90 -104.25 -59.81 -34.71
C ASP A 90 -103.84 -58.46 -35.32
N ASN A 91 -104.27 -58.18 -36.55
CA ASN A 91 -103.92 -56.94 -37.26
C ASN A 91 -104.89 -55.79 -36.94
N ALA A 92 -106.20 -56.04 -36.85
CA ALA A 92 -107.21 -55.03 -36.56
C ALA A 92 -107.02 -54.36 -35.19
N TYR A 93 -106.70 -55.14 -34.15
CA TYR A 93 -106.47 -54.59 -32.81
C TYR A 93 -105.11 -53.89 -32.66
N LYS A 94 -104.15 -54.10 -33.59
CA LYS A 94 -102.85 -53.41 -33.59
C LYS A 94 -102.87 -52.12 -34.39
N ALA A 95 -103.65 -52.06 -35.47
CA ALA A 95 -103.62 -50.95 -36.41
C ALA A 95 -104.06 -49.62 -35.81
N VAL A 96 -105.12 -49.61 -34.98
CA VAL A 96 -105.60 -48.38 -34.33
C VAL A 96 -104.54 -47.82 -33.35
N PRO A 97 -104.01 -48.60 -32.38
CA PRO A 97 -102.93 -48.13 -31.50
C PRO A 97 -101.67 -47.65 -32.25
N ARG A 98 -101.32 -48.29 -33.36
CA ARG A 98 -100.19 -47.89 -34.21
C ARG A 98 -100.40 -46.51 -34.83
N PHE A 99 -101.60 -46.19 -35.30
CA PHE A 99 -101.91 -44.84 -35.76
C PHE A 99 -102.04 -43.83 -34.62
N GLU A 100 -102.58 -44.22 -33.46
CA GLU A 100 -102.59 -43.39 -32.26
C GLU A 100 -101.19 -43.00 -31.77
N SER A 101 -100.15 -43.77 -32.12
CA SER A 101 -98.76 -43.45 -31.75
C SER A 101 -98.31 -42.06 -32.24
N VAL A 102 -98.94 -41.52 -33.30
CA VAL A 102 -98.67 -40.15 -33.79
C VAL A 102 -98.97 -39.08 -32.74
N GLU A 103 -99.86 -39.36 -31.78
CA GLU A 103 -100.12 -38.51 -30.61
C GLU A 103 -98.84 -38.20 -29.81
N THR A 104 -97.87 -39.12 -29.79
CA THR A 104 -96.58 -38.90 -29.12
C THR A 104 -95.79 -37.74 -29.72
N LEU A 105 -95.89 -37.51 -31.03
CA LEU A 105 -95.23 -36.40 -31.72
C LEU A 105 -95.86 -35.05 -31.38
N TYR A 106 -97.18 -35.01 -31.19
CA TYR A 106 -97.87 -33.81 -30.71
C TYR A 106 -97.52 -33.50 -29.25
N ARG A 107 -97.46 -34.52 -28.39
CA ARG A 107 -97.07 -34.36 -26.98
C ARG A 107 -95.62 -33.93 -26.82
N ALA A 108 -94.73 -34.42 -27.69
CA ALA A 108 -93.34 -34.04 -27.71
C ALA A 108 -93.10 -32.65 -28.33
N GLY A 109 -94.12 -32.01 -28.91
CA GLY A 109 -93.98 -30.71 -29.59
C GLY A 109 -93.31 -30.80 -30.96
N VAL A 110 -93.10 -32.00 -31.50
CA VAL A 110 -92.50 -32.26 -32.81
C VAL A 110 -93.44 -31.80 -33.92
N LEU A 111 -94.72 -32.18 -33.84
CA LEU A 111 -95.75 -31.78 -34.79
C LEU A 111 -96.57 -30.61 -34.27
N ASP A 112 -97.00 -29.73 -35.18
CA ASP A 112 -97.81 -28.56 -34.85
C ASP A 112 -99.22 -28.99 -34.36
N PRO A 113 -99.66 -28.55 -33.16
CA PRO A 113 -100.98 -28.90 -32.60
C PRO A 113 -102.16 -28.63 -33.53
N SER A 114 -102.04 -27.65 -34.45
CA SER A 114 -103.08 -27.33 -35.45
C SER A 114 -103.40 -28.50 -36.39
N SER A 115 -102.45 -29.41 -36.63
CA SER A 115 -102.63 -30.58 -37.50
C SER A 115 -103.22 -31.80 -36.78
N ARG A 116 -103.39 -31.74 -35.45
CA ARG A 116 -103.89 -32.86 -34.62
C ARG A 116 -105.28 -33.34 -35.03
N GLY A 117 -106.09 -32.46 -35.64
CA GLY A 117 -107.40 -32.83 -36.19
C GLY A 117 -107.33 -33.89 -37.29
N GLU A 118 -106.22 -33.95 -38.05
CA GLU A 118 -106.00 -34.98 -39.08
C GLU A 118 -105.79 -36.37 -38.43
N LEU A 119 -105.06 -36.44 -37.30
CA LEU A 119 -104.91 -37.68 -36.53
C LEU A 119 -106.26 -38.20 -36.03
N SER A 120 -107.09 -37.31 -35.46
CA SER A 120 -108.42 -37.69 -35.00
C SER A 120 -109.28 -38.25 -36.13
N LYS A 121 -109.16 -37.71 -37.36
CA LYS A 121 -109.84 -38.25 -38.54
C LYS A 121 -109.31 -39.64 -38.93
N LEU A 122 -107.99 -39.83 -38.94
CA LEU A 122 -107.36 -41.12 -39.24
C LEU A 122 -107.81 -42.21 -38.25
N VAL A 123 -107.68 -41.94 -36.95
CA VAL A 123 -108.02 -42.90 -35.89
C VAL A 123 -109.51 -43.22 -35.90
N ASN A 124 -110.37 -42.22 -36.03
CA ASN A 124 -111.82 -42.46 -36.10
C ASN A 124 -112.22 -43.26 -37.34
N ALA A 125 -111.64 -42.96 -38.51
CA ALA A 125 -111.90 -43.71 -39.73
C ALA A 125 -111.38 -45.15 -39.60
N MET A 126 -110.19 -45.37 -39.03
CA MET A 126 -109.64 -46.71 -38.81
C MET A 126 -110.50 -47.54 -37.85
N SER A 127 -110.91 -46.95 -36.72
CA SER A 127 -111.79 -47.63 -35.74
C SER A 127 -113.14 -48.00 -36.35
N LYS A 128 -113.75 -47.11 -37.14
CA LYS A 128 -114.98 -47.40 -37.89
C LYS A 128 -114.77 -48.49 -38.94
N TRP A 129 -113.68 -48.41 -39.68
CA TRP A 129 -113.36 -49.36 -40.74
C TRP A 129 -113.11 -50.77 -40.20
N VAL A 130 -112.43 -50.89 -39.05
CA VAL A 130 -112.30 -52.15 -38.32
C VAL A 130 -113.66 -52.66 -37.83
N ALA A 131 -114.46 -51.80 -37.19
CA ALA A 131 -115.79 -52.18 -36.68
C ALA A 131 -116.76 -52.60 -37.80
N LEU A 132 -116.64 -52.03 -39.01
CA LEU A 132 -117.41 -52.44 -40.19
C LEU A 132 -116.97 -53.81 -40.72
N HIS A 133 -115.73 -54.25 -40.47
CA HIS A 133 -115.30 -55.59 -40.83
C HIS A 133 -115.76 -56.65 -39.81
N GLU A 134 -115.87 -56.30 -38.52
CA GLU A 134 -116.14 -57.28 -37.45
C GLU A 134 -117.36 -58.19 -37.69
N PRO A 135 -118.55 -57.71 -38.13
CA PRO A 135 -119.71 -58.57 -38.36
C PRO A 135 -119.48 -59.64 -39.41
N MET A 136 -118.66 -59.33 -40.44
CA MET A 136 -118.31 -60.27 -41.50
C MET A 136 -117.52 -61.47 -40.94
N PHE A 137 -116.62 -61.23 -39.99
CA PHE A 137 -115.85 -62.29 -39.31
C PHE A 137 -116.64 -62.97 -38.18
N ALA A 138 -117.62 -62.29 -37.60
CA ALA A 138 -118.50 -62.85 -36.56
C ALA A 138 -119.45 -63.91 -37.13
N ASP A 139 -119.98 -63.69 -38.34
CA ASP A 139 -120.90 -64.59 -39.04
C ASP A 139 -120.40 -64.96 -40.46
N PRO A 140 -119.45 -65.92 -40.58
CA PRO A 140 -118.85 -66.29 -41.86
C PRO A 140 -119.84 -66.82 -42.90
N ALA A 141 -120.98 -67.39 -42.48
CA ALA A 141 -121.99 -67.92 -43.40
C ALA A 141 -122.65 -66.81 -44.24
N ASN A 142 -122.76 -65.60 -43.67
CA ASN A 142 -123.35 -64.43 -44.33
C ASN A 142 -122.28 -63.44 -44.85
N ALA A 143 -120.99 -63.77 -44.75
CA ALA A 143 -119.89 -62.88 -45.11
C ALA A 143 -119.96 -62.35 -46.56
N HIS A 144 -120.37 -63.20 -47.52
CA HIS A 144 -120.52 -62.78 -48.91
C HIS A 144 -121.59 -61.69 -49.10
N GLN A 145 -122.76 -61.88 -48.52
CA GLN A 145 -123.85 -60.91 -48.63
C GLN A 145 -123.50 -59.62 -47.87
N TYR A 146 -122.94 -59.75 -46.67
CA TYR A 146 -122.48 -58.61 -45.87
C TYR A 146 -121.43 -57.79 -46.63
N ASN A 147 -120.47 -58.45 -47.28
CA ASN A 147 -119.47 -57.74 -48.07
C ASN A 147 -120.09 -56.98 -49.25
N ILE A 148 -121.11 -57.52 -49.94
CA ILE A 148 -121.81 -56.81 -51.01
C ILE A 148 -122.53 -55.56 -50.46
N ASP A 149 -123.23 -55.70 -49.34
CA ASP A 149 -124.05 -54.62 -48.76
C ASP A 149 -123.19 -53.47 -48.20
N TYR A 150 -122.00 -53.79 -47.67
CA TYR A 150 -121.14 -52.84 -46.96
C TYR A 150 -119.82 -52.48 -47.66
N SER A 151 -119.46 -53.10 -48.80
CA SER A 151 -118.27 -52.72 -49.59
C SER A 151 -118.19 -51.21 -49.87
N PRO A 152 -119.29 -50.50 -50.25
CA PRO A 152 -119.21 -49.06 -50.49
C PRO A 152 -118.80 -48.26 -49.24
N ALA A 153 -119.22 -48.68 -48.04
CA ALA A 153 -118.87 -48.04 -46.78
C ALA A 153 -117.42 -48.36 -46.37
N LEU A 154 -116.98 -49.60 -46.58
CA LEU A 154 -115.59 -50.02 -46.37
C LEU A 154 -114.61 -49.27 -47.27
N ASP A 155 -114.95 -49.10 -48.55
CA ASP A 155 -114.16 -48.34 -49.51
C ASP A 155 -114.11 -46.85 -49.16
N ALA A 156 -115.23 -46.28 -48.71
CA ALA A 156 -115.31 -44.88 -48.31
C ALA A 156 -114.41 -44.57 -47.09
N GLU A 157 -114.47 -45.39 -46.04
CA GLU A 157 -113.62 -45.23 -44.85
C GLU A 157 -112.14 -45.54 -45.20
N PHE A 158 -111.85 -46.54 -46.04
CA PHE A 158 -110.48 -46.80 -46.50
C PHE A 158 -109.89 -45.63 -47.31
N ALA A 159 -110.69 -44.94 -48.13
CA ALA A 159 -110.26 -43.75 -48.84
C ALA A 159 -109.88 -42.60 -47.88
N ILE A 160 -110.64 -42.43 -46.78
CA ILE A 160 -110.32 -41.47 -45.72
C ILE A 160 -109.01 -41.86 -45.03
N ILE A 161 -108.86 -43.12 -44.62
CA ILE A 161 -107.64 -43.65 -43.97
C ILE A 161 -106.43 -43.41 -44.87
N ARG A 162 -106.50 -43.79 -46.16
CA ARG A 162 -105.38 -43.65 -47.10
C ARG A 162 -104.98 -42.18 -47.27
N LYS A 163 -105.94 -41.27 -47.40
CA LYS A 163 -105.67 -39.84 -47.51
C LYS A 163 -105.02 -39.29 -46.25
N GLN A 164 -105.64 -39.54 -45.09
CA GLN A 164 -105.17 -39.01 -43.80
C GLN A 164 -103.81 -39.57 -43.41
N LEU A 165 -103.58 -40.86 -43.65
CA LEU A 165 -102.28 -41.50 -43.43
C LEU A 165 -101.19 -40.88 -44.30
N ARG A 166 -101.47 -40.63 -45.59
CA ARG A 166 -100.52 -39.94 -46.48
C ARG A 166 -100.22 -38.53 -45.99
N ASP A 167 -101.23 -37.78 -45.62
CA ASP A 167 -101.08 -36.38 -45.20
C ASP A 167 -100.29 -36.30 -43.86
N ILE A 168 -100.58 -37.17 -42.89
CA ILE A 168 -99.84 -37.29 -41.62
C ILE A 168 -98.40 -37.77 -41.85
N ARG A 169 -98.20 -38.81 -42.67
CA ARG A 169 -96.86 -39.31 -43.02
C ARG A 169 -96.01 -38.20 -43.64
N THR A 170 -96.60 -37.41 -44.54
CA THR A 170 -95.92 -36.26 -45.17
C THR A 170 -95.50 -35.22 -44.13
N LEU A 171 -96.36 -34.91 -43.14
CA LEU A 171 -96.02 -33.99 -42.07
C LEU A 171 -94.84 -34.48 -41.23
N ILE A 172 -94.83 -35.77 -40.87
CA ILE A 172 -93.76 -36.36 -40.06
C ILE A 172 -92.45 -36.44 -40.85
N GLU A 173 -92.49 -36.85 -42.12
CA GLU A 173 -91.31 -36.90 -43.00
C GLU A 173 -90.71 -35.50 -43.23
N LEU A 174 -91.54 -34.46 -43.38
CA LEU A 174 -91.09 -33.07 -43.46
C LEU A 174 -90.38 -32.63 -42.18
N LYS A 175 -90.96 -32.95 -41.01
CA LYS A 175 -90.34 -32.60 -39.73
C LYS A 175 -89.06 -33.39 -39.46
N GLN A 176 -89.04 -34.67 -39.83
CA GLN A 176 -87.84 -35.50 -39.77
C GLN A 176 -86.72 -34.92 -40.64
N LYS A 177 -87.03 -34.44 -41.85
CA LYS A 177 -86.06 -33.78 -42.72
C LYS A 177 -85.54 -32.48 -42.13
N GLU A 178 -86.41 -31.66 -41.54
CA GLU A 178 -86.02 -30.42 -40.84
C GLU A 178 -85.05 -30.70 -39.68
N LEU A 179 -85.37 -31.66 -38.82
CA LEU A 179 -84.51 -32.05 -37.70
C LEU A 179 -83.16 -32.63 -38.16
N ARG A 180 -83.14 -33.45 -39.23
CA ARG A 180 -81.89 -33.95 -39.83
C ARG A 180 -81.03 -32.81 -40.39
N GLN A 181 -81.64 -31.82 -41.01
CA GLN A 181 -80.94 -30.65 -41.52
C GLN A 181 -80.35 -29.82 -40.38
N GLN A 182 -81.12 -29.54 -39.33
CA GLN A 182 -80.63 -28.83 -38.13
C GLN A 182 -79.48 -29.57 -37.43
N ALA A 183 -79.54 -30.91 -37.36
CA ALA A 183 -78.44 -31.72 -36.84
C ALA A 183 -77.17 -31.59 -37.70
N GLY A 184 -77.31 -31.59 -39.03
CA GLY A 184 -76.20 -31.38 -39.97
C GLY A 184 -75.56 -29.99 -39.86
N ASP A 185 -76.38 -28.93 -39.83
CA ASP A 185 -75.91 -27.55 -39.70
C ASP A 185 -75.18 -27.31 -38.36
N SER A 186 -75.61 -28.00 -37.30
CA SER A 186 -74.93 -27.96 -35.99
C SER A 186 -73.55 -28.62 -36.03
N ILE A 187 -73.36 -29.69 -36.82
CA ILE A 187 -72.05 -30.35 -37.01
C ILE A 187 -71.08 -29.42 -37.72
N GLU A 188 -71.49 -28.82 -38.85
CA GLU A 188 -70.65 -27.91 -39.62
C GLU A 188 -70.26 -26.67 -38.79
N SER A 189 -71.22 -26.10 -38.07
CA SER A 189 -70.94 -24.98 -37.15
C SER A 189 -69.95 -25.38 -36.05
N SER A 190 -70.04 -26.60 -35.51
CA SER A 190 -69.14 -27.09 -34.47
C SER A 190 -67.71 -27.33 -34.98
N LYS A 191 -67.56 -27.84 -36.22
CA LYS A 191 -66.24 -27.96 -36.88
C LYS A 191 -65.59 -26.59 -37.08
N LEU A 192 -66.35 -25.63 -37.62
CA LEU A 192 -65.83 -24.29 -37.89
C LEU A 192 -65.35 -23.59 -36.61
N ILE A 193 -66.08 -23.73 -35.49
CA ILE A 193 -65.67 -23.20 -34.18
C ILE A 193 -64.33 -23.82 -33.72
N ILE A 194 -64.13 -25.13 -33.91
CA ILE A 194 -62.87 -25.80 -33.56
C ILE A 194 -61.73 -25.33 -34.47
N GLU A 195 -61.91 -25.32 -35.79
CA GLU A 195 -60.87 -24.96 -36.76
C GLU A 195 -60.40 -23.51 -36.58
N VAL A 196 -61.34 -22.56 -36.48
CA VAL A 196 -61.03 -21.15 -36.23
C VAL A 196 -60.41 -20.97 -34.85
N GLY A 197 -60.96 -21.64 -33.82
CA GLY A 197 -60.42 -21.61 -32.47
C GLY A 197 -58.97 -22.10 -32.39
N MET A 198 -58.65 -23.19 -33.11
CA MET A 198 -57.32 -23.76 -33.18
C MET A 198 -56.34 -22.85 -33.93
N ALA A 199 -56.76 -22.26 -35.05
CA ALA A 199 -55.96 -21.30 -35.80
C ALA A 199 -55.59 -20.07 -34.95
N VAL A 200 -56.56 -19.52 -34.20
CA VAL A 200 -56.32 -18.39 -33.30
C VAL A 200 -55.38 -18.78 -32.15
N ALA A 201 -55.54 -19.98 -31.58
CA ALA A 201 -54.65 -20.46 -30.51
C ALA A 201 -53.21 -20.64 -30.99
N VAL A 202 -52.99 -21.20 -32.19
CA VAL A 202 -51.66 -21.36 -32.79
C VAL A 202 -51.02 -19.99 -33.07
N PHE A 203 -51.78 -19.06 -33.65
CA PHE A 203 -51.28 -17.71 -33.92
C PHE A 203 -50.89 -16.97 -32.64
N ALA A 204 -51.72 -17.06 -31.60
CA ALA A 204 -51.41 -16.47 -30.29
C ALA A 204 -50.14 -17.07 -29.67
N ALA A 205 -49.92 -18.39 -29.81
CA ALA A 205 -48.72 -19.06 -29.34
C ALA A 205 -47.45 -18.62 -30.09
N LEU A 206 -47.49 -18.53 -31.42
CA LEU A 206 -46.37 -18.04 -32.22
C LEU A 206 -46.04 -16.57 -31.91
N PHE A 207 -47.07 -15.74 -31.74
CA PHE A 207 -46.89 -14.35 -31.36
C PHE A 207 -46.27 -14.21 -29.96
N ALA A 208 -46.72 -15.01 -28.99
CA ALA A 208 -46.13 -15.08 -27.66
C ALA A 208 -44.65 -15.48 -27.69
N MET A 209 -44.30 -16.47 -28.52
CA MET A 209 -42.93 -16.95 -28.70
C MET A 209 -42.02 -15.86 -29.28
N TRP A 210 -42.50 -15.16 -30.31
CA TRP A 210 -41.79 -14.03 -30.90
C TRP A 210 -41.57 -12.90 -29.87
N LEU A 211 -42.59 -12.57 -29.08
CA LEU A 211 -42.52 -11.54 -28.04
C LEU A 211 -41.47 -11.90 -26.97
N SER A 212 -41.47 -13.16 -26.51
CA SER A 212 -40.51 -13.66 -25.52
C SER A 212 -39.08 -13.60 -26.04
N ASN A 213 -38.85 -14.05 -27.28
CA ASN A 213 -37.52 -14.03 -27.88
C ASN A 213 -36.97 -12.60 -28.01
N ARG A 214 -37.79 -11.67 -28.48
CA ARG A 214 -37.37 -10.28 -28.74
C ARG A 214 -37.18 -9.46 -27.47
N PHE A 215 -38.03 -9.62 -26.47
CA PHE A 215 -38.09 -8.72 -25.31
C PHE A 215 -37.60 -9.33 -23.98
N ILE A 216 -37.22 -10.61 -23.99
CA ILE A 216 -36.65 -11.32 -22.82
C ILE A 216 -35.33 -11.98 -23.20
N VAL A 217 -35.33 -12.89 -24.19
CA VAL A 217 -34.15 -13.72 -24.51
C VAL A 217 -32.99 -12.90 -25.08
N GLN A 218 -33.23 -12.11 -26.13
CA GLN A 218 -32.18 -11.29 -26.76
C GLN A 218 -31.49 -10.32 -25.78
N PRO A 219 -32.21 -9.54 -24.95
CA PRO A 219 -31.56 -8.69 -23.95
C PRO A 219 -30.72 -9.46 -22.92
N ILE A 220 -31.16 -10.65 -22.48
CA ILE A 220 -30.39 -11.50 -21.57
C ILE A 220 -29.10 -11.99 -22.24
N GLN A 221 -29.18 -12.43 -23.51
CA GLN A 221 -28.00 -12.83 -24.28
C GLN A 221 -27.02 -11.68 -24.49
N ASN A 222 -27.49 -10.44 -24.62
CA ASN A 222 -26.61 -9.27 -24.69
C ASN A 222 -25.88 -9.02 -23.37
N VAL A 223 -26.56 -9.19 -22.21
CA VAL A 223 -25.92 -9.11 -20.89
C VAL A 223 -24.85 -10.19 -20.76
N GLU A 224 -25.18 -11.43 -21.13
CA GLU A 224 -24.27 -12.57 -21.09
C GLU A 224 -23.02 -12.31 -21.95
N LYS A 225 -23.22 -11.85 -23.20
CA LYS A 225 -22.12 -11.54 -24.11
C LYS A 225 -21.22 -10.45 -23.53
N ALA A 226 -21.79 -9.36 -23.01
CA ALA A 226 -21.03 -8.28 -22.39
C ALA A 226 -20.26 -8.76 -21.14
N MET A 227 -20.85 -9.66 -20.33
CA MET A 227 -20.14 -10.27 -19.20
C MET A 227 -18.98 -11.17 -19.66
N ASN A 228 -19.18 -11.96 -20.71
CA ASN A 228 -18.13 -12.82 -21.26
C ASN A 228 -16.99 -12.00 -21.86
N GLU A 229 -17.28 -10.93 -22.60
CA GLU A 229 -16.26 -10.02 -23.16
C GLU A 229 -15.37 -9.43 -22.05
N ILE A 230 -15.96 -9.00 -20.92
CA ILE A 230 -15.20 -8.52 -19.76
C ILE A 230 -14.41 -9.64 -19.07
N ALA A 231 -14.97 -10.85 -18.99
CA ALA A 231 -14.33 -11.99 -18.32
C ALA A 231 -13.19 -12.63 -19.13
N SER A 232 -13.20 -12.52 -20.46
CA SER A 232 -12.18 -13.10 -21.34
C SER A 232 -10.83 -12.38 -21.33
N GLY A 233 -10.71 -11.23 -20.64
CA GLY A 233 -9.42 -10.56 -20.43
C GLY A 233 -8.97 -9.61 -21.55
N ASP A 234 -9.84 -9.31 -22.52
CA ASP A 234 -9.71 -8.18 -23.48
C ASP A 234 -10.91 -7.22 -23.30
N GLY A 235 -11.33 -7.05 -22.05
CA GLY A 235 -12.58 -6.40 -21.73
C GLY A 235 -12.49 -4.89 -21.86
N ASP A 236 -13.18 -4.31 -22.84
CA ASP A 236 -13.42 -2.86 -22.93
C ASP A 236 -14.37 -2.41 -21.79
N LEU A 237 -13.77 -1.90 -20.72
CA LEU A 237 -14.45 -1.36 -19.55
C LEU A 237 -15.08 0.01 -19.82
N SER A 238 -14.91 0.61 -21.00
CA SER A 238 -15.63 1.81 -21.44
C SER A 238 -17.05 1.47 -21.93
N GLN A 239 -17.29 0.22 -22.36
CA GLN A 239 -18.60 -0.21 -22.85
C GLN A 239 -19.68 -0.10 -21.78
N ARG A 240 -20.86 0.35 -22.20
CA ARG A 240 -22.05 0.42 -21.35
C ARG A 240 -23.21 -0.24 -22.08
N MET A 241 -23.92 -1.09 -21.36
CA MET A 241 -25.16 -1.65 -21.85
C MET A 241 -26.24 -0.58 -21.95
N LYS A 242 -27.00 -0.62 -23.04
CA LYS A 242 -28.16 0.24 -23.21
C LYS A 242 -29.24 -0.15 -22.20
N VAL A 243 -29.67 0.81 -21.39
CA VAL A 243 -30.78 0.63 -20.44
C VAL A 243 -32.06 1.10 -21.11
N GLU A 244 -32.91 0.15 -21.53
CA GLU A 244 -34.21 0.43 -22.13
C GLU A 244 -35.34 -0.16 -21.27
N GLY A 245 -36.38 0.64 -20.99
CA GLY A 245 -37.52 0.23 -20.18
C GLY A 245 -37.28 0.36 -18.68
N ASN A 246 -38.19 -0.20 -17.88
CA ASN A 246 -38.20 -0.14 -16.40
C ASN A 246 -38.44 -1.51 -15.76
N ASP A 247 -38.20 -2.59 -16.50
CA ASP A 247 -38.41 -3.97 -16.05
C ASP A 247 -37.17 -4.57 -15.37
N GLU A 248 -37.22 -5.86 -15.06
CA GLU A 248 -36.12 -6.57 -14.42
C GLU A 248 -34.85 -6.61 -15.28
N ILE A 249 -34.99 -6.58 -16.62
CA ILE A 249 -33.85 -6.54 -17.55
C ILE A 249 -33.19 -5.15 -17.52
N ALA A 250 -33.98 -4.07 -17.54
CA ALA A 250 -33.44 -2.72 -17.42
C ALA A 250 -32.66 -2.53 -16.11
N ARG A 251 -33.17 -3.09 -15.00
CA ARG A 251 -32.47 -3.11 -13.72
C ARG A 251 -31.18 -3.93 -13.76
N LEU A 252 -31.17 -5.07 -14.44
CA LEU A 252 -29.98 -5.90 -14.63
C LEU A 252 -28.91 -5.15 -15.45
N SER A 253 -29.29 -4.52 -16.56
CA SER A 253 -28.38 -3.70 -17.38
C SER A 253 -27.79 -2.52 -16.60
N SER A 254 -28.60 -1.86 -15.76
CA SER A 254 -28.14 -0.76 -14.90
C SER A 254 -27.16 -1.25 -13.83
N ALA A 255 -27.46 -2.39 -13.18
CA ALA A 255 -26.57 -3.01 -12.21
C ALA A 255 -25.24 -3.44 -12.84
N PHE A 256 -25.27 -4.01 -14.06
CA PHE A 256 -24.07 -4.32 -14.84
C PHE A 256 -23.24 -3.05 -15.11
N ASN A 257 -23.85 -1.98 -15.62
CA ASN A 257 -23.12 -0.72 -15.88
C ASN A 257 -22.48 -0.14 -14.61
N LYS A 258 -23.16 -0.25 -13.46
CA LYS A 258 -22.60 0.20 -12.18
C LYS A 258 -21.41 -0.66 -11.74
N PHE A 259 -21.48 -1.98 -11.97
CA PHE A 259 -20.38 -2.89 -11.70
C PHE A 259 -19.17 -2.59 -12.59
N VAL A 260 -19.36 -2.52 -13.91
CA VAL A 260 -18.29 -2.20 -14.87
C VAL A 260 -17.69 -0.83 -14.60
N GLY A 261 -18.51 0.19 -14.34
CA GLY A 261 -18.02 1.52 -13.98
C GLY A 261 -17.17 1.55 -12.70
N LYS A 262 -17.47 0.70 -11.72
CA LYS A 262 -16.66 0.58 -10.51
C LYS A 262 -15.32 -0.10 -10.79
N ILE A 263 -15.29 -1.12 -11.65
CA ILE A 263 -14.07 -1.81 -12.07
C ILE A 263 -13.19 -0.87 -12.90
N HIS A 264 -13.76 -0.17 -13.89
CA HIS A 264 -13.07 0.84 -14.71
C HIS A 264 -12.31 1.85 -13.83
N VAL A 265 -13.00 2.52 -12.89
CA VAL A 265 -12.37 3.50 -11.99
C VAL A 265 -11.29 2.86 -11.10
N THR A 266 -11.50 1.61 -10.68
CA THR A 266 -10.52 0.89 -9.85
C THR A 266 -9.25 0.60 -10.65
N VAL A 267 -9.42 0.12 -11.89
CA VAL A 267 -8.33 -0.14 -12.84
C VAL A 267 -7.57 1.15 -13.16
N GLU A 268 -8.26 2.25 -13.48
CA GLU A 268 -7.67 3.56 -13.73
C GLU A 268 -6.83 4.05 -12.53
N GLN A 269 -7.38 3.92 -11.31
CA GLN A 269 -6.67 4.29 -10.08
C GLN A 269 -5.43 3.40 -9.84
N VAL A 270 -5.49 2.12 -10.20
CA VAL A 270 -4.35 1.20 -10.09
C VAL A 270 -3.24 1.59 -11.08
N ILE A 271 -3.58 1.92 -12.33
CA ILE A 271 -2.61 2.43 -13.32
C ILE A 271 -1.96 3.72 -12.80
N PHE A 272 -2.76 4.68 -12.34
CA PHE A 272 -2.27 5.94 -11.80
C PHE A 272 -1.31 5.72 -10.62
N THR A 273 -1.69 4.86 -9.68
CA THR A 273 -0.88 4.54 -8.49
C THR A 273 0.40 3.81 -8.87
N SER A 274 0.36 2.88 -9.83
CA SER A 274 1.54 2.18 -10.35
C SER A 274 2.55 3.15 -10.96
N ASN A 275 2.07 4.12 -11.76
CA ASN A 275 2.91 5.15 -12.34
C ASN A 275 3.54 6.08 -11.29
N ALA A 276 2.78 6.44 -10.24
CA ALA A 276 3.32 7.21 -9.12
C ALA A 276 4.41 6.45 -8.37
N VAL A 277 4.22 5.14 -8.14
CA VAL A 277 5.25 4.28 -7.53
C VAL A 277 6.52 4.21 -8.39
N ARG A 278 6.40 4.13 -9.73
CA ARG A 278 7.56 4.20 -10.63
C ARG A 278 8.33 5.51 -10.52
N ALA A 279 7.62 6.64 -10.46
CA ALA A 279 8.27 7.94 -10.30
C ALA A 279 9.05 8.02 -8.98
N GLU A 280 8.47 7.53 -7.88
CA GLU A 280 9.16 7.48 -6.58
C GLU A 280 10.35 6.52 -6.59
N MET A 281 10.28 5.39 -7.29
CA MET A 281 11.43 4.49 -7.45
C MET A 281 12.60 5.16 -8.15
N GLU A 282 12.37 5.93 -9.21
CA GLU A 282 13.44 6.69 -9.88
C GLU A 282 14.06 7.75 -8.94
N ASN A 283 13.25 8.38 -8.09
CA ASN A 283 13.76 9.29 -7.04
C ASN A 283 14.66 8.54 -6.05
N ILE A 284 14.24 7.37 -5.56
CA ILE A 284 15.02 6.54 -4.62
C ILE A 284 16.32 6.05 -5.28
N LYS A 285 16.27 5.66 -6.56
CA LYS A 285 17.46 5.28 -7.34
C LYS A 285 18.47 6.43 -7.46
N SER A 286 17.99 7.65 -7.74
CA SER A 286 18.86 8.82 -7.73
C SER A 286 19.44 9.09 -6.34
N LEU A 287 18.64 8.94 -5.28
CA LEU A 287 19.07 9.17 -3.90
C LEU A 287 20.13 8.15 -3.46
N THR A 288 19.91 6.87 -3.73
CA THR A 288 20.87 5.79 -3.40
C THR A 288 22.20 5.98 -4.12
N LYS A 289 22.18 6.42 -5.40
CA LYS A 289 23.40 6.81 -6.11
C LYS A 289 24.14 7.97 -5.43
N SER A 290 23.43 9.02 -5.03
CA SER A 290 24.04 10.14 -4.30
C SER A 290 24.61 9.71 -2.95
N VAL A 291 23.91 8.83 -2.21
CA VAL A 291 24.40 8.27 -0.94
C VAL A 291 25.68 7.48 -1.15
N ALA A 292 25.79 6.68 -2.20
CA ALA A 292 27.00 5.93 -2.52
C ALA A 292 28.18 6.87 -2.84
N GLU A 293 27.94 7.95 -3.60
CA GLU A 293 28.96 8.95 -3.92
C GLU A 293 29.41 9.74 -2.67
N PHE A 294 28.47 10.21 -1.85
CA PHE A 294 28.79 10.87 -0.58
C PHE A 294 29.56 9.96 0.36
N SER A 295 29.14 8.69 0.45
CA SER A 295 29.83 7.69 1.26
C SER A 295 31.27 7.47 0.77
N SER A 296 31.48 7.37 -0.54
CA SER A 296 32.84 7.24 -1.10
C SER A 296 33.72 8.45 -0.78
N ASN A 297 33.18 9.66 -0.85
CA ASN A 297 33.92 10.87 -0.49
C ASN A 297 34.21 10.93 1.02
N GLN A 298 33.24 10.59 1.88
CA GLN A 298 33.40 10.56 3.32
C GLN A 298 34.44 9.51 3.78
N GLN A 299 34.52 8.38 3.08
CA GLN A 299 35.58 7.39 3.30
C GLN A 299 36.97 8.01 3.04
N ARG A 300 37.13 8.70 1.92
CA ARG A 300 38.40 9.38 1.57
C ARG A 300 38.75 10.49 2.56
N GLU A 301 37.77 11.28 2.99
CA GLU A 301 37.98 12.29 4.03
C GLU A 301 38.39 11.66 5.36
N SER A 302 37.77 10.54 5.73
CA SER A 302 38.14 9.78 6.94
C SER A 302 39.58 9.27 6.88
N GLU A 303 40.03 8.78 5.72
CA GLU A 303 41.43 8.37 5.50
C GLU A 303 42.41 9.54 5.68
N VAL A 304 42.07 10.73 5.15
CA VAL A 304 42.88 11.94 5.31
C VAL A 304 42.95 12.37 6.78
N VAL A 305 41.82 12.35 7.49
CA VAL A 305 41.79 12.69 8.92
C VAL A 305 42.58 11.67 9.74
N ALA A 306 42.45 10.37 9.45
CA ALA A 306 43.23 9.33 10.11
C ALA A 306 44.74 9.54 9.95
N ALA A 307 45.18 9.88 8.73
CA ALA A 307 46.58 10.20 8.47
C ALA A 307 47.06 11.43 9.26
N ALA A 308 46.26 12.51 9.29
CA ALA A 308 46.58 13.72 10.05
C ALA A 308 46.65 13.46 11.56
N VAL A 309 45.76 12.62 12.09
CA VAL A 309 45.76 12.22 13.51
C VAL A 309 46.98 11.37 13.85
N HIS A 310 47.38 10.46 12.96
CA HIS A 310 48.61 9.69 13.14
C HIS A 310 49.86 10.59 13.13
N GLU A 311 49.91 11.58 12.24
CA GLU A 311 50.99 12.57 12.23
C GLU A 311 50.98 13.43 13.51
N MET A 312 49.79 13.80 14.02
CA MET A 312 49.64 14.50 15.29
C MET A 312 50.14 13.66 16.47
N GLN A 313 49.85 12.37 16.51
CA GLN A 313 50.38 11.46 17.54
C GLN A 313 51.91 11.41 17.52
N ALA A 314 52.50 11.20 16.34
CA ALA A 314 53.96 11.18 16.19
C ALA A 314 54.59 12.51 16.61
N THR A 315 53.96 13.63 16.24
CA THR A 315 54.44 14.96 16.62
C THR A 315 54.33 15.21 18.12
N SER A 316 53.23 14.80 18.75
CA SER A 316 53.07 14.90 20.21
C SER A 316 54.10 14.07 20.97
N GLU A 317 54.45 12.89 20.48
CA GLU A 317 55.52 12.06 21.08
C GLU A 317 56.89 12.74 20.97
N VAL A 318 57.21 13.30 19.80
CA VAL A 318 58.44 14.10 19.60
C VAL A 318 58.48 15.34 20.48
N VAL A 319 57.37 16.08 20.61
CA VAL A 319 57.29 17.28 21.47
C VAL A 319 57.47 16.91 22.94
N SER A 320 56.87 15.79 23.39
CA SER A 320 57.04 15.29 24.75
C SER A 320 58.51 14.92 25.02
N GLY A 321 59.17 14.22 24.09
CA GLY A 321 60.59 13.90 24.17
C GLY A 321 61.48 15.15 24.22
N ASN A 322 61.26 16.11 23.31
CA ASN A 322 62.00 17.37 23.29
C ASN A 322 61.85 18.17 24.60
N ALA A 323 60.65 18.15 25.19
CA ALA A 323 60.40 18.81 26.47
C ALA A 323 61.16 18.13 27.62
N LEU A 324 61.22 16.78 27.63
CA LEU A 324 62.02 16.03 28.59
C LEU A 324 63.52 16.29 28.44
N ASP A 325 64.02 16.35 27.21
CA ASP A 325 65.42 16.68 26.92
C ASP A 325 65.75 18.12 27.37
N ALA A 326 64.85 19.08 27.11
CA ALA A 326 65.00 20.46 27.56
C ALA A 326 64.93 20.60 29.10
N ALA A 327 64.13 19.79 29.79
CA ALA A 327 64.11 19.70 31.25
C ALA A 327 65.43 19.15 31.78
N THR A 328 65.98 18.11 31.13
CA THR A 328 67.29 17.55 31.47
C THR A 328 68.41 18.58 31.29
N ALA A 329 68.41 19.30 30.15
CA ALA A 329 69.37 20.38 29.90
C ALA A 329 69.24 21.53 30.92
N SER A 330 68.01 21.90 31.31
CA SER A 330 67.76 22.88 32.38
C SER A 330 68.35 22.41 33.72
N ASN A 331 68.18 21.14 34.09
CA ASN A 331 68.77 20.58 35.31
C ASN A 331 70.31 20.61 35.30
N VAL A 332 70.93 20.27 34.17
CA VAL A 332 72.39 20.39 34.00
C VAL A 332 72.84 21.84 34.14
N ALA A 333 72.15 22.79 33.49
CA ALA A 333 72.47 24.21 33.59
C ALA A 333 72.33 24.73 35.04
N ASN A 334 71.31 24.26 35.78
CA ASN A 334 71.15 24.60 37.19
C ASN A 334 72.34 24.13 38.04
N HIS A 335 72.85 22.92 37.78
CA HIS A 335 74.04 22.39 38.45
C HIS A 335 75.31 23.20 38.11
N GLU A 336 75.49 23.60 36.86
CA GLU A 336 76.62 24.46 36.45
C GLU A 336 76.57 25.84 37.12
N VAL A 337 75.38 26.44 37.25
CA VAL A 337 75.20 27.71 37.96
C VAL A 337 75.52 27.58 39.44
N GLU A 338 75.12 26.48 40.09
CA GLU A 338 75.44 26.19 41.49
C GLU A 338 76.94 25.99 41.73
N SER A 339 77.62 25.32 40.80
CA SER A 339 79.09 25.19 40.80
C SER A 339 79.79 26.54 40.62
N ALA A 340 79.30 27.38 39.70
CA ALA A 340 79.81 28.73 39.46
C ALA A 340 79.63 29.64 40.69
N ASP A 341 78.46 29.59 41.34
CA ASP A 341 78.16 30.34 42.56
C ASP A 341 79.10 29.92 43.71
N THR A 342 79.32 28.61 43.89
CA THR A 342 80.28 28.07 44.87
C THR A 342 81.70 28.57 44.61
N THR A 343 82.15 28.51 43.35
CA THR A 343 83.50 28.95 42.95
C THR A 343 83.68 30.45 43.16
N LEU A 344 82.65 31.25 42.85
CA LEU A 344 82.65 32.69 43.08
C LEU A 344 82.73 33.02 44.57
N GLY A 345 81.99 32.30 45.42
CA GLY A 345 82.08 32.41 46.88
C GLY A 345 83.49 32.15 47.40
N LEU A 346 84.14 31.07 46.94
CA LEU A 346 85.54 30.78 47.29
C LEU A 346 86.51 31.87 46.82
N THR A 347 86.24 32.47 45.66
CA THR A 347 87.03 33.58 45.11
C THR A 347 86.91 34.82 45.98
N VAL A 348 85.70 35.17 46.43
CA VAL A 348 85.47 36.28 47.37
C VAL A 348 86.25 36.06 48.66
N THR A 349 86.14 34.89 49.29
CA THR A 349 86.89 34.57 50.52
C THR A 349 88.41 34.66 50.31
N SER A 350 88.92 34.26 49.14
CA SER A 350 90.34 34.36 48.82
C SER A 350 90.81 35.81 48.68
N ILE A 351 89.98 36.68 48.11
CA ILE A 351 90.26 38.11 47.96
C ILE A 351 90.18 38.83 49.30
N GLU A 352 89.21 38.49 50.15
CA GLU A 352 89.12 39.00 51.53
C GLU A 352 90.39 38.66 52.33
N ARG A 353 90.85 37.40 52.22
CA ARG A 353 92.10 36.98 52.83
C ARG A 353 93.30 37.75 52.27
N LEU A 354 93.38 37.94 50.95
CA LEU A 354 94.44 38.71 50.32
C LEU A 354 94.45 40.17 50.80
N ALA A 355 93.27 40.80 50.93
CA ALA A 355 93.16 42.14 51.46
C ALA A 355 93.68 42.24 52.91
N GLN A 356 93.41 41.23 53.73
CA GLN A 356 93.95 41.14 55.09
C GLN A 356 95.47 40.96 55.10
N ASP A 357 96.01 40.11 54.22
CA ASP A 357 97.46 39.89 54.10
C ASP A 357 98.18 41.18 53.65
N ILE A 358 97.58 41.95 52.72
CA ILE A 358 98.08 43.26 52.29
C ILE A 358 98.03 44.28 53.43
N GLU A 359 96.96 44.31 54.22
CA GLU A 359 96.85 45.19 55.38
C GLU A 359 97.93 44.89 56.43
N ASN A 360 98.15 43.60 56.74
CA ASN A 360 99.20 43.17 57.65
C ASN A 360 100.59 43.57 57.15
N ALA A 361 100.87 43.32 55.87
CA ALA A 361 102.13 43.70 55.26
C ALA A 361 102.31 45.23 55.25
N GLY A 362 101.22 45.99 55.07
CA GLY A 362 101.25 47.46 55.12
C GLY A 362 101.68 47.96 56.49
N GLY A 363 101.21 47.30 57.57
CA GLY A 363 101.68 47.55 58.93
C GLY A 363 103.19 47.35 59.10
N VAL A 364 103.75 46.26 58.56
CA VAL A 364 105.19 45.97 58.60
C VAL A 364 106.01 47.03 57.85
N VAL A 365 105.55 47.46 56.67
CA VAL A 365 106.24 48.51 55.89
C VAL A 365 106.16 49.87 56.61
N GLN A 366 105.08 50.14 57.33
CA GLN A 366 104.94 51.36 58.10
C GLN A 366 105.82 51.37 59.37
N GLU A 367 106.03 50.20 59.98
CA GLU A 367 107.05 50.02 61.01
C GLU A 367 108.46 50.27 60.44
N LEU A 368 108.76 49.74 59.25
CA LEU A 368 110.02 50.02 58.55
C LEU A 368 110.22 51.51 58.23
N ASP A 369 109.19 52.24 57.77
CA ASP A 369 109.24 53.69 57.56
C ASP A 369 109.59 54.44 58.86
N THR A 370 109.08 53.95 60.00
CA THR A 370 109.40 54.50 61.33
C THR A 370 110.85 54.23 61.72
N ASP A 371 111.34 53.01 61.50
CA ASP A 371 112.73 52.64 61.77
C ASP A 371 113.72 53.39 60.89
N VAL A 372 113.41 53.57 59.60
CA VAL A 372 114.22 54.34 58.65
C VAL A 372 114.34 55.81 59.11
N LYS A 373 113.24 56.43 59.60
CA LYS A 373 113.28 57.78 60.20
C LYS A 373 114.14 57.86 61.46
N ASN A 374 114.08 56.83 62.31
CA ASN A 374 114.93 56.76 63.50
C ASN A 374 116.41 56.66 63.12
N ILE A 375 116.76 55.85 62.11
CA ILE A 375 118.13 55.75 61.59
C ILE A 375 118.59 57.08 60.99
N ALA A 376 117.74 57.76 60.20
CA ALA A 376 118.04 59.08 59.65
C ALA A 376 118.38 60.09 60.75
N SER A 377 117.62 60.10 61.85
CA SER A 377 117.88 60.97 63.00
C SER A 377 119.24 60.68 63.66
N ILE A 378 119.59 59.40 63.84
CA ILE A 378 120.89 58.99 64.39
C ILE A 378 122.04 59.40 63.46
N LEU A 379 121.89 59.22 62.15
CA LEU A 379 122.89 59.63 61.16
C LEU A 379 123.13 61.14 61.18
N GLY A 380 122.07 61.95 61.35
CA GLY A 380 122.19 63.39 61.56
C GLY A 380 123.07 63.75 62.76
N VAL A 381 122.95 63.01 63.86
CA VAL A 381 123.83 63.17 65.05
C VAL A 381 125.27 62.77 64.73
N ILE A 382 125.50 61.64 64.05
CA ILE A 382 126.85 61.16 63.69
C ILE A 382 127.54 62.15 62.74
N LYS A 383 126.83 62.66 61.73
CA LYS A 383 127.31 63.69 60.82
C LYS A 383 127.70 64.96 61.58
N GLY A 384 126.88 65.37 62.55
CA GLY A 384 127.20 66.48 63.47
C GLY A 384 128.45 66.23 64.32
N ILE A 385 128.64 65.00 64.84
CA ILE A 385 129.86 64.61 65.58
C ILE A 385 131.08 64.60 64.66
N ALA A 386 130.95 64.11 63.43
CA ALA A 386 132.03 64.08 62.44
C ALA A 386 132.47 65.51 62.04
N GLU A 387 131.52 66.43 61.83
CA GLU A 387 131.82 67.85 61.60
C GLU A 387 132.52 68.50 62.80
N GLN A 388 132.03 68.25 64.01
CA GLN A 388 132.68 68.73 65.23
C GLN A 388 134.11 68.16 65.38
N THR A 389 134.30 66.87 65.08
CA THR A 389 135.60 66.20 65.15
C THR A 389 136.56 66.73 64.09
N ASN A 390 136.08 67.00 62.88
CA ASN A 390 136.83 67.63 61.80
C ASN A 390 137.29 69.06 62.19
N LEU A 391 136.42 69.85 62.83
CA LEU A 391 136.75 71.17 63.37
C LEU A 391 137.77 71.11 64.52
N LEU A 392 137.63 70.15 65.44
CA LEU A 392 138.58 69.91 66.52
C LEU A 392 139.96 69.49 65.99
N ALA A 393 139.98 68.61 64.99
CA ALA A 393 141.20 68.14 64.33
C ALA A 393 141.89 69.25 63.53
N LEU A 394 141.11 70.12 62.86
CA LEU A 394 141.64 71.32 62.20
C LEU A 394 142.32 72.26 63.20
N ASN A 395 141.70 72.52 64.35
CA ASN A 395 142.30 73.33 65.42
C ASN A 395 143.59 72.68 65.97
N ALA A 396 143.61 71.36 66.13
CA ALA A 396 144.80 70.62 66.56
C ALA A 396 145.94 70.66 65.52
N ALA A 397 145.62 70.57 64.22
CA ALA A 397 146.59 70.67 63.13
C ALA A 397 147.21 72.08 63.04
N ILE A 398 146.41 73.12 63.24
CA ILE A 398 146.88 74.51 63.33
C ILE A 398 147.87 74.68 64.49
N GLU A 399 147.56 74.15 65.68
CA GLU A 399 148.42 74.29 66.85
C GLU A 399 149.70 73.43 66.74
N ALA A 400 149.62 72.27 66.07
CA ALA A 400 150.79 71.42 65.77
C ALA A 400 151.75 72.08 64.76
N ALA A 401 151.23 72.79 63.75
CA ALA A 401 152.05 73.60 62.84
C ALA A 401 152.75 74.76 63.57
N ARG A 402 152.12 75.28 64.64
CA ARG A 402 152.65 76.35 65.50
C ARG A 402 153.81 75.91 66.40
N ALA A 403 153.86 74.63 66.77
CA ALA A 403 154.90 74.04 67.63
C ALA A 403 156.20 73.66 66.90
N GLY A 404 156.28 73.83 65.57
CA GLY A 404 157.49 73.59 64.77
C GLY A 404 157.95 72.12 64.79
N GLU A 405 159.27 71.85 64.82
CA GLU A 405 159.85 70.50 64.77
C GLU A 405 159.35 69.56 65.88
N GLN A 406 158.97 70.08 67.06
CA GLN A 406 158.41 69.27 68.17
C GLN A 406 156.97 68.80 67.91
N GLY A 407 156.23 69.47 67.02
CA GLY A 407 154.83 69.23 66.72
C GLY A 407 154.57 68.22 65.59
N ARG A 408 155.61 67.74 64.88
CA ARG A 408 155.45 66.88 63.70
C ARG A 408 154.64 65.61 63.97
N GLY A 409 154.89 64.94 65.10
CA GLY A 409 154.12 63.74 65.46
C GLY A 409 152.64 64.04 65.72
N PHE A 410 152.34 65.20 66.33
CA PHE A 410 150.98 65.64 66.62
C PHE A 410 150.24 66.13 65.37
N ALA A 411 150.93 66.79 64.44
CA ALA A 411 150.38 67.22 63.16
C ALA A 411 149.91 66.03 62.32
N VAL A 412 150.72 64.95 62.28
CA VAL A 412 150.33 63.71 61.58
C VAL A 412 149.07 63.10 62.20
N VAL A 413 148.96 63.07 63.53
CA VAL A 413 147.75 62.55 64.19
C VAL A 413 146.54 63.46 63.93
N ALA A 414 146.70 64.78 63.95
CA ALA A 414 145.62 65.71 63.67
C ALA A 414 145.12 65.62 62.22
N ASP A 415 146.03 65.49 61.25
CA ASP A 415 145.66 65.26 59.85
C ASP A 415 144.99 63.89 59.65
N GLU A 416 145.43 62.85 60.37
CA GLU A 416 144.80 61.52 60.33
C GLU A 416 143.38 61.55 60.94
N VAL A 417 143.19 62.24 62.06
CA VAL A 417 141.86 62.43 62.68
C VAL A 417 140.95 63.27 61.79
N ARG A 418 141.48 64.30 61.13
CA ARG A 418 140.74 65.13 60.18
C ARG A 418 140.33 64.32 58.95
N ALA A 419 141.23 63.51 58.40
CA ALA A 419 140.94 62.60 57.30
C ALA A 419 139.88 61.56 57.71
N LEU A 420 139.96 61.02 58.93
CA LEU A 420 138.97 60.08 59.46
C LEU A 420 137.60 60.74 59.68
N ALA A 421 137.56 61.98 60.17
CA ALA A 421 136.34 62.75 60.35
C ALA A 421 135.68 63.10 59.00
N SER A 422 136.47 63.53 58.00
CA SER A 422 135.98 63.74 56.63
C SER A 422 135.45 62.45 56.03
N LYS A 423 136.18 61.33 56.16
CA LYS A 423 135.74 60.02 55.68
C LYS A 423 134.47 59.54 56.38
N THR A 424 134.30 59.86 57.67
CA THR A 424 133.09 59.57 58.44
C THR A 424 131.92 60.40 57.91
N GLN A 425 132.13 61.69 57.63
CA GLN A 425 131.13 62.60 57.07
C GLN A 425 130.67 62.14 55.68
N ASP A 426 131.62 61.80 54.80
CA ASP A 426 131.35 61.26 53.46
C ASP A 426 130.57 59.95 53.54
N SER A 427 130.99 59.01 54.40
CA SER A 427 130.29 57.74 54.61
C SER A 427 128.89 57.94 55.18
N THR A 428 128.70 58.87 56.13
CA THR A 428 127.36 59.20 56.64
C THR A 428 126.48 59.83 55.58
N GLY A 429 127.03 60.63 54.66
CA GLY A 429 126.30 61.20 53.53
C GLY A 429 125.85 60.14 52.52
N GLU A 430 126.69 59.14 52.25
CA GLU A 430 126.30 57.98 51.43
C GLU A 430 125.18 57.15 52.08
N ILE A 431 125.24 56.93 53.40
CA ILE A 431 124.18 56.23 54.15
C ILE A 431 122.90 57.06 54.21
N GLU A 432 122.99 58.38 54.43
CA GLU A 432 121.85 59.31 54.39
C GLU A 432 121.12 59.22 53.04
N ALA A 433 121.86 59.23 51.93
CA ALA A 433 121.28 59.05 50.59
C ALA A 433 120.66 57.65 50.39
N MET A 434 121.18 56.59 51.02
CA MET A 434 120.56 55.26 51.02
C MET A 434 119.25 55.23 51.82
N ILE A 435 119.23 55.91 52.97
CA ILE A 435 118.08 56.02 53.87
C ILE A 435 116.96 56.85 53.23
N GLU A 436 117.27 57.95 52.55
CA GLU A 436 116.29 58.70 51.76
C GLU A 436 115.66 57.84 50.67
N ARG A 437 116.46 57.02 49.95
CA ARG A 437 115.92 56.07 48.96
C ARG A 437 115.04 55.00 49.60
N LEU A 438 115.41 54.50 50.79
CA LEU A 438 114.59 53.54 51.54
C LEU A 438 113.27 54.17 52.01
N GLU A 439 113.28 55.42 52.49
CA GLU A 439 112.07 56.14 52.90
C GLU A 439 111.11 56.35 51.71
N VAL A 440 111.64 56.79 50.56
CA VAL A 440 110.86 56.92 49.32
C VAL A 440 110.30 55.57 48.88
N GLY A 441 111.12 54.50 48.95
CA GLY A 441 110.71 53.15 48.62
C GLY A 441 109.60 52.60 49.54
N ALA A 442 109.71 52.85 50.85
CA ALA A 442 108.71 52.44 51.84
C ALA A 442 107.37 53.17 51.63
N LYS A 443 107.39 54.50 51.42
CA LYS A 443 106.19 55.28 51.10
C LYS A 443 105.53 54.82 49.81
N HIS A 444 106.32 54.52 48.78
CA HIS A 444 105.80 53.99 47.53
C HIS A 444 105.14 52.61 47.71
N ALA A 445 105.76 51.72 48.50
CA ALA A 445 105.19 50.41 48.83
C ALA A 445 103.84 50.55 49.57
N VAL A 446 103.74 51.42 50.58
CA VAL A 446 102.47 51.71 51.27
C VAL A 446 101.40 52.21 50.29
N GLY A 447 101.76 53.08 49.34
CA GLY A 447 100.86 53.57 48.29
C GLY A 447 100.30 52.44 47.42
N VAL A 448 101.17 51.58 46.89
CA VAL A 448 100.77 50.42 46.07
C VAL A 448 99.90 49.43 46.86
N MET A 449 100.19 49.24 48.15
CA MET A 449 99.41 48.36 49.02
C MET A 449 98.02 48.92 49.31
N SER A 450 97.89 50.24 49.50
CA SER A 450 96.60 50.91 49.64
C SER A 450 95.75 50.79 48.38
N GLU A 451 96.35 51.02 47.21
CA GLU A 451 95.68 50.82 45.91
C GLU A 451 95.24 49.36 45.72
N SER A 452 96.08 48.40 46.12
CA SER A 452 95.77 46.96 46.03
C SER A 452 94.60 46.58 46.93
N LYS A 453 94.50 47.16 48.13
CA LYS A 453 93.34 47.00 49.04
C LYS A 453 92.05 47.53 48.40
N ILE A 454 92.07 48.75 47.87
CA ILE A 454 90.93 49.37 47.18
C ILE A 454 90.51 48.51 45.97
N SER A 455 91.48 47.98 45.21
CA SER A 455 91.19 47.09 44.10
C SER A 455 90.52 45.79 44.56
N GLY A 456 90.97 45.19 45.67
CA GLY A 456 90.35 44.01 46.27
C GLY A 456 88.90 44.26 46.69
N GLU A 457 88.62 45.37 47.38
CA GLU A 457 87.27 45.78 47.77
C GLU A 457 86.35 45.95 46.55
N LYS A 458 86.85 46.57 45.48
CA LYS A 458 86.10 46.70 44.22
C LYS A 458 85.79 45.35 43.59
N THR A 459 86.75 44.40 43.62
CA THR A 459 86.52 43.05 43.10
C THR A 459 85.46 42.30 43.92
N ILE A 460 85.41 42.48 45.24
CA ILE A 460 84.36 41.91 46.11
C ILE A 460 82.98 42.45 45.71
N ILE A 461 82.84 43.77 45.48
CA ILE A 461 81.57 44.38 45.03
C ILE A 461 81.13 43.82 43.66
N GLN A 462 82.08 43.68 42.72
CA GLN A 462 81.80 43.12 41.40
C GLN A 462 81.39 41.64 41.49
N ALA A 463 82.05 40.85 42.36
CA ALA A 463 81.67 39.48 42.62
C ALA A 463 80.26 39.37 43.22
N GLY A 464 79.88 40.26 44.14
CA GLY A 464 78.52 40.33 44.67
C GLY A 464 77.47 40.61 43.57
N THR A 465 77.80 41.46 42.60
CA THR A 465 76.92 41.71 41.44
C THR A 465 76.79 40.46 40.57
N ALA A 466 77.90 39.76 40.30
CA ALA A 466 77.90 38.52 39.54
C ALA A 466 77.08 37.41 40.25
N ALA A 467 77.18 37.28 41.58
CA ALA A 467 76.39 36.36 42.38
C ALA A 467 74.87 36.64 42.26
N SER A 468 74.48 37.92 42.27
CA SER A 468 73.08 38.31 42.04
C SER A 468 72.60 37.89 40.65
N SER A 469 73.42 38.08 39.60
CA SER A 469 73.08 37.64 38.24
C SER A 469 72.98 36.10 38.13
N LEU A 470 73.87 35.35 38.80
CA LEU A 470 73.78 33.88 38.85
C LEU A 470 72.48 33.42 39.53
N SER A 471 72.04 34.11 40.58
CA SER A 471 70.75 33.84 41.25
C SER A 471 69.55 34.07 40.33
N GLU A 472 69.55 35.16 39.54
CA GLU A 472 68.50 35.42 38.54
C GLU A 472 68.49 34.37 37.42
N ILE A 473 69.66 33.94 36.96
CA ILE A 473 69.80 32.85 35.98
C ILE A 473 69.23 31.56 36.55
N ARG A 474 69.56 31.21 37.81
CA ARG A 474 69.03 30.02 38.50
C ARG A 474 67.51 30.01 38.54
N ASN A 475 66.88 31.14 38.91
CA ASN A 475 65.42 31.27 38.92
C ASN A 475 64.81 31.10 37.52
N SER A 476 65.45 31.68 36.50
CA SER A 476 65.01 31.54 35.10
C SER A 476 65.08 30.10 34.62
N ILE A 477 66.14 29.36 34.96
CA ILE A 477 66.28 27.93 34.67
C ILE A 477 65.20 27.11 35.40
N GLY A 478 64.89 27.44 36.65
CA GLY A 478 63.79 26.81 37.39
C GLY A 478 62.45 26.94 36.66
N LYS A 479 62.11 28.16 36.21
CA LYS A 479 60.90 28.40 35.40
C LYS A 479 60.92 27.62 34.07
N MET A 480 62.08 27.49 33.42
CA MET A 480 62.20 26.69 32.19
C MET A 480 61.91 25.21 32.45
N ASN A 481 62.41 24.66 33.56
CA ASN A 481 62.14 23.28 33.94
C ASN A 481 60.65 23.03 34.21
N ASP A 482 59.97 23.96 34.89
CA ASP A 482 58.53 23.88 35.13
C ASP A 482 57.73 23.95 33.82
N MET A 483 58.08 24.86 32.91
CA MET A 483 57.45 24.97 31.59
C MET A 483 57.64 23.70 30.76
N ASN A 484 58.85 23.13 30.76
CA ASN A 484 59.11 21.89 30.03
C ASN A 484 58.28 20.72 30.58
N THR A 485 58.10 20.64 31.89
CA THR A 485 57.23 19.62 32.52
C THR A 485 55.76 19.79 32.08
N GLN A 486 55.27 21.03 31.99
CA GLN A 486 53.93 21.33 31.48
C GLN A 486 53.78 20.98 30.00
N ILE A 487 54.78 21.29 29.17
CA ILE A 487 54.78 20.94 27.73
C ILE A 487 54.73 19.43 27.55
N ALA A 488 55.55 18.68 28.30
CA ALA A 488 55.55 17.21 28.24
C ALA A 488 54.17 16.62 28.62
N THR A 489 53.53 17.19 29.65
CA THR A 489 52.18 16.79 30.08
C THR A 489 51.13 17.11 29.02
N ALA A 490 51.15 18.32 28.47
CA ALA A 490 50.22 18.74 27.42
C ALA A 490 50.36 17.89 26.15
N ALA A 491 51.59 17.57 25.76
CA ALA A 491 51.88 16.69 24.63
C ALA A 491 51.37 15.25 24.88
N SER A 492 51.52 14.73 26.11
CA SER A 492 50.95 13.42 26.49
C SER A 492 49.42 13.41 26.41
N GLN A 493 48.75 14.48 26.89
CA GLN A 493 47.30 14.62 26.78
C GLN A 493 46.85 14.72 25.31
N GLN A 494 47.58 15.46 24.48
CA GLN A 494 47.30 15.56 23.05
C GLN A 494 47.42 14.21 22.35
N SER A 495 48.39 13.37 22.72
CA SER A 495 48.52 12.01 22.20
C SER A 495 47.29 11.14 22.55
N GLN A 496 46.79 11.22 23.79
CA GLN A 496 45.57 10.52 24.21
C GLN A 496 44.32 10.97 23.44
N VAL A 497 44.14 12.28 23.29
CA VAL A 497 43.02 12.84 22.49
C VAL A 497 43.12 12.39 21.04
N SER A 498 44.32 12.38 20.47
CA SER A 498 44.55 11.91 19.11
C SER A 498 44.16 10.43 18.96
N GLU A 499 44.46 9.58 19.93
CA GLU A 499 44.03 8.18 19.91
C GLU A 499 42.50 8.04 19.91
N GLU A 500 41.80 8.85 20.70
CA GLU A 500 40.34 8.89 20.73
C GLU A 500 39.75 9.37 19.40
N VAL A 501 40.33 10.43 18.81
CA VAL A 501 39.93 10.91 17.47
C VAL A 501 40.16 9.82 16.42
N ASN A 502 41.27 9.09 16.47
CA ASN A 502 41.54 7.99 15.55
C ASN A 502 40.46 6.89 15.64
N LYS A 503 40.05 6.51 16.86
CA LYS A 503 38.95 5.56 17.09
C LYS A 503 37.61 6.09 16.55
N ASN A 504 37.36 7.40 16.70
CA ASN A 504 36.16 8.03 16.13
C ASN A 504 36.16 7.96 14.60
N VAL A 505 37.29 8.25 13.96
CA VAL A 505 37.45 8.21 12.51
C VAL A 505 37.26 6.78 11.97
N GLN A 506 37.79 5.77 12.65
CA GLN A 506 37.52 4.36 12.29
C GLN A 506 36.03 4.01 12.35
N ARG A 507 35.32 4.43 13.41
CA ARG A 507 33.86 4.22 13.51
C ARG A 507 33.08 4.94 12.41
N ILE A 508 33.53 6.13 12.00
CA ILE A 508 32.93 6.84 10.86
C ILE A 508 33.12 6.02 9.58
N ALA A 509 34.34 5.56 9.30
CA ALA A 509 34.62 4.73 8.12
C ALA A 509 33.78 3.43 8.11
N GLU A 510 33.64 2.76 9.25
CA GLU A 510 32.77 1.58 9.39
C GLU A 510 31.30 1.90 9.10
N SER A 511 30.80 3.01 9.64
CA SER A 511 29.42 3.47 9.40
C SER A 511 29.18 3.83 7.94
N THR A 512 30.19 4.42 7.28
CA THR A 512 30.17 4.72 5.85
C THR A 512 30.09 3.44 5.01
N MET A 513 30.82 2.39 5.36
CA MET A 513 30.70 1.08 4.69
C MET A 513 29.28 0.49 4.84
N GLN A 514 28.68 0.56 6.03
CA GLN A 514 27.29 0.13 6.24
C GLN A 514 26.30 0.96 5.41
N MET A 515 26.54 2.27 5.25
CA MET A 515 25.69 3.13 4.43
C MET A 515 25.71 2.73 2.95
N VAL A 516 26.87 2.32 2.43
CA VAL A 516 27.00 1.79 1.06
C VAL A 516 26.20 0.48 0.90
N GLU A 517 26.28 -0.43 1.87
CA GLU A 517 25.51 -1.68 1.85
C GLU A 517 24.00 -1.44 1.91
N MET A 518 23.56 -0.48 2.74
CA MET A 518 22.17 -0.05 2.81
C MET A 518 21.69 0.58 1.49
N ALA A 519 22.52 1.41 0.85
CA ALA A 519 22.20 2.00 -0.44
C ALA A 519 22.04 0.94 -1.53
N SER A 520 22.93 -0.06 -1.55
CA SER A 520 22.83 -1.21 -2.47
C SER A 520 21.58 -2.06 -2.21
N SER A 521 21.24 -2.28 -0.94
CA SER A 521 20.01 -3.01 -0.57
C SER A 521 18.75 -2.27 -1.00
N ALA A 522 18.73 -0.93 -0.86
CA ALA A 522 17.63 -0.09 -1.33
C ALA A 522 17.51 -0.10 -2.85
N GLU A 523 18.62 -0.08 -3.59
CA GLU A 523 18.62 -0.22 -5.05
C GLU A 523 18.01 -1.56 -5.49
N ASN A 524 18.41 -2.67 -4.86
CA ASN A 524 17.83 -3.99 -5.14
C ASN A 524 16.33 -4.04 -4.83
N ALA A 525 15.89 -3.42 -3.74
CA ALA A 525 14.47 -3.32 -3.40
C ALA A 525 13.69 -2.53 -4.46
N CYS A 526 14.25 -1.42 -4.97
CA CYS A 526 13.65 -0.67 -6.08
C CYS A 526 13.56 -1.50 -7.36
N MET A 527 14.58 -2.31 -7.69
CA MET A 527 14.52 -3.21 -8.85
C MET A 527 13.39 -4.24 -8.71
N ALA A 528 13.25 -4.87 -7.55
CA ALA A 528 12.17 -5.82 -7.29
C ALA A 528 10.78 -5.16 -7.33
N LEU A 529 10.67 -3.93 -6.84
CA LEU A 529 9.42 -3.16 -6.87
C LEU A 529 9.08 -2.73 -8.30
N ALA A 530 10.09 -2.45 -9.14
CA ALA A 530 9.90 -2.16 -10.57
C ALA A 530 9.35 -3.37 -11.32
N GLU A 531 9.87 -4.56 -11.04
CA GLU A 531 9.35 -5.83 -11.60
C GLU A 531 7.89 -6.07 -11.16
N GLN A 532 7.54 -5.79 -9.90
CA GLN A 532 6.15 -5.88 -9.43
C GLN A 532 5.23 -4.87 -10.12
N CYS A 533 5.68 -3.63 -10.33
CA CYS A 533 4.94 -2.62 -11.08
C CYS A 533 4.71 -3.06 -12.53
N GLU A 534 5.71 -3.68 -13.18
CA GLU A 534 5.59 -4.20 -14.55
C GLU A 534 4.62 -5.39 -14.63
N ALA A 535 4.68 -6.32 -13.67
CA ALA A 535 3.72 -7.41 -13.57
C ALA A 535 2.28 -6.90 -13.36
N LEU A 536 2.10 -5.87 -12.53
CA LEU A 536 0.82 -5.24 -12.28
C LEU A 536 0.30 -4.49 -13.52
N ASP A 537 1.18 -3.84 -14.28
CA ASP A 537 0.85 -3.23 -15.56
C ASP A 537 0.40 -4.28 -16.59
N SER A 538 1.06 -5.43 -16.64
CA SER A 538 0.67 -6.56 -17.51
C SER A 538 -0.70 -7.14 -17.13
N LEU A 539 -1.04 -7.18 -15.84
CA LEU A 539 -2.36 -7.61 -15.38
C LEU A 539 -3.46 -6.61 -15.72
N VAL A 540 -3.15 -5.31 -15.66
CA VAL A 540 -4.14 -4.25 -15.82
C VAL A 540 -4.31 -3.85 -17.28
N SER A 541 -3.28 -3.99 -18.11
CA SER A 541 -3.33 -3.76 -19.57
C SER A 541 -4.22 -4.74 -20.34
N GLN A 542 -4.67 -5.83 -19.69
CA GLN A 542 -5.73 -6.72 -20.19
C GLN A 542 -7.10 -6.01 -20.26
N PHE A 543 -7.27 -4.91 -19.54
CA PHE A 543 -8.49 -4.12 -19.57
C PHE A 543 -8.27 -2.85 -20.39
N GLU A 544 -9.10 -2.65 -21.41
CA GLU A 544 -9.19 -1.36 -22.08
C GLU A 544 -10.06 -0.44 -21.21
N VAL A 545 -9.48 0.66 -20.76
CA VAL A 545 -10.09 1.60 -19.80
C VAL A 545 -10.52 2.85 -20.52
#